data_AF-A0A1I1MHU5-F1
#
_entry.id   AF-A0A1I1MHU5-F1
#
_cell.length_a   1.000
_cell.length_b   1.000
_cell.length_c   1.000
_cell.angle_alpha   90.00
_cell.angle_beta   90.00
_cell.angle_gamma   90.00
#
_symmetry.space_group_name_H-M   'P 1'
#
loop_
_entity.id
_entity.type
_entity.pdbx_description
1 polymer ?
#
loop_
_entity_poly.entity_id
_entity_poly.type
_entity_poly.pdbx_seq_one_letter_code
_entity_poly.pdbx_strand_id
1 'polypeptide(L)'
;MNIFKTALCILTLSLTYTINAQDTTATSNTKIDKESYYQKRAAEDAKFEQQFKAENEEESEEFWQEQKAYEKELKKKDRQAYKAYMKGKRDAYAEHYEHCDNHCHHNTHYYSHASFYYYRYDGYYYNRQPQRRSTINTRVSLGAPRVRVGLGI
;
A
#
# COMPACT_ATOMS: atom_id res chain seq x y z
N MET A 1 -5.82 -47.81 -44.94
CA MET A 1 -6.66 -47.84 -43.73
C MET A 1 -5.74 -47.85 -42.52
N ASN A 2 -5.56 -46.64 -41.96
CA ASN A 2 -5.14 -46.24 -40.61
C ASN A 2 -4.51 -47.30 -39.70
N ILE A 3 -3.22 -47.16 -39.35
CA ILE A 3 -2.73 -47.11 -37.95
C ILE A 3 -1.38 -46.36 -37.92
N PHE A 4 -1.42 -45.03 -37.88
CA PHE A 4 -0.39 -44.26 -37.18
C PHE A 4 -0.89 -44.06 -35.75
N LYS A 5 -0.33 -44.82 -34.80
CA LYS A 5 -0.54 -44.65 -33.35
C LYS A 5 0.80 -44.99 -32.69
N THR A 6 1.68 -44.01 -32.46
CA THR A 6 1.96 -43.40 -31.12
C THR A 6 2.20 -44.47 -30.04
N ALA A 7 3.33 -44.54 -29.34
CA ALA A 7 3.92 -43.45 -28.59
C ALA A 7 5.37 -43.77 -28.16
N LEU A 8 6.30 -42.89 -28.52
CA LEU A 8 7.54 -42.66 -27.80
C LEU A 8 7.45 -41.22 -27.30
N CYS A 9 7.50 -41.03 -25.98
CA CYS A 9 8.01 -39.85 -25.28
C CYS A 9 7.62 -39.96 -23.80
N ILE A 10 8.42 -40.68 -23.02
CA ILE A 10 8.50 -40.44 -21.58
C ILE A 10 9.35 -39.18 -21.44
N LEU A 11 8.71 -38.01 -21.33
CA LEU A 11 9.39 -36.77 -20.97
C LEU A 11 9.14 -36.51 -19.48
N THR A 12 10.06 -36.98 -18.66
CA THR A 12 10.09 -36.69 -17.22
C THR A 12 10.37 -35.20 -17.01
N LEU A 13 9.34 -34.44 -16.62
CA LEU A 13 9.48 -33.08 -16.11
C LEU A 13 9.89 -33.13 -14.64
N SER A 14 11.19 -33.32 -14.39
CA SER A 14 11.80 -33.02 -13.10
C SER A 14 12.02 -31.50 -13.03
N LEU A 15 11.06 -30.79 -12.45
CA LEU A 15 11.15 -29.35 -12.23
C LEU A 15 11.98 -29.09 -10.97
N THR A 16 13.31 -29.02 -11.11
CA THR A 16 14.20 -28.57 -10.04
C THR A 16 14.23 -27.05 -10.03
N TYR A 17 13.56 -26.44 -9.05
CA TYR A 17 13.66 -25.00 -8.80
C TYR A 17 15.00 -24.68 -8.13
N THR A 18 16.01 -24.30 -8.91
CA THR A 18 17.24 -23.70 -8.36
C THR A 18 16.98 -22.22 -8.14
N ILE A 19 16.77 -21.82 -6.89
CA ILE A 19 16.67 -20.42 -6.48
C ILE A 19 18.11 -19.87 -6.39
N ASN A 20 18.51 -19.05 -7.36
CA ASN A 20 19.76 -18.29 -7.27
C ASN A 20 19.49 -17.00 -6.49
N ALA A 21 19.94 -16.92 -5.24
CA ALA A 21 20.02 -15.65 -4.51
C ALA A 21 21.33 -14.97 -4.92
N GLN A 22 21.26 -13.92 -5.74
CA GLN A 22 22.41 -13.06 -6.04
C GLN A 22 22.35 -11.80 -5.16
N ASP A 23 23.28 -11.70 -4.22
CA ASP A 23 23.56 -10.48 -3.48
C ASP A 23 24.27 -9.48 -4.40
N THR A 24 23.57 -8.44 -4.86
CA THR A 24 24.19 -7.30 -5.54
C THR A 24 24.00 -6.02 -4.72
N THR A 25 25.14 -5.44 -4.36
CA THR A 25 25.28 -4.16 -3.67
C THR A 25 24.75 -3.02 -4.56
N ALA A 26 23.52 -2.54 -4.33
CA ALA A 26 22.96 -1.41 -5.07
C ALA A 26 22.17 -0.47 -4.15
N THR A 27 22.87 0.43 -3.46
CA THR A 27 22.28 1.35 -2.45
C THR A 27 21.31 2.40 -3.04
N SER A 28 21.16 2.50 -4.37
CA SER A 28 20.13 3.34 -5.02
C SER A 28 19.00 2.55 -5.72
N ASN A 29 19.28 1.39 -6.33
CA ASN A 29 18.25 0.54 -6.96
C ASN A 29 17.40 -0.22 -5.92
N THR A 30 17.96 -0.53 -4.75
CA THR A 30 17.28 -1.27 -3.67
C THR A 30 16.03 -0.57 -3.12
N LYS A 31 15.97 0.77 -3.13
CA LYS A 31 14.81 1.51 -2.64
C LYS A 31 13.62 1.43 -3.61
N ILE A 32 13.87 1.63 -4.90
CA ILE A 32 12.84 1.50 -5.94
C ILE A 32 12.37 0.06 -6.04
N ASP A 33 13.30 -0.89 -5.96
CA ASP A 33 13.01 -2.32 -5.96
C ASP A 33 12.10 -2.71 -4.79
N LYS A 34 12.46 -2.30 -3.56
CA LYS A 34 11.66 -2.57 -2.36
C LYS A 34 10.26 -1.95 -2.42
N GLU A 35 10.13 -0.70 -2.87
CA GLU A 35 8.82 -0.06 -3.02
C GLU A 35 7.94 -0.81 -4.02
N SER A 36 8.50 -1.17 -5.19
CA SER A 36 7.79 -1.93 -6.22
C SER A 36 7.38 -3.33 -5.73
N TYR A 37 8.26 -3.98 -4.98
CA TYR A 37 8.01 -5.30 -4.39
C TYR A 37 6.83 -5.26 -3.44
N TYR A 38 6.80 -4.32 -2.49
CA TYR A 38 5.71 -4.23 -1.52
C TYR A 38 4.39 -3.77 -2.14
N GLN A 39 4.43 -2.92 -3.17
CA GLN A 39 3.23 -2.59 -3.96
C GLN A 39 2.66 -3.82 -4.66
N LYS A 40 3.52 -4.61 -5.32
CA LYS A 40 3.09 -5.84 -6.01
C LYS A 40 2.54 -6.87 -5.03
N ARG A 41 3.27 -7.13 -3.94
CA ARG A 41 2.82 -8.03 -2.88
C ARG A 41 1.47 -7.59 -2.30
N ALA A 42 1.29 -6.30 -2.06
CA ALA A 42 0.02 -5.78 -1.56
C ALA A 42 -1.14 -5.99 -2.55
N ALA A 43 -0.89 -5.86 -3.86
CA ALA A 43 -1.90 -6.14 -4.87
C ALA A 43 -2.24 -7.64 -4.95
N GLU A 44 -1.24 -8.52 -4.77
CA GLU A 44 -1.44 -9.97 -4.67
C GLU A 44 -2.27 -10.34 -3.43
N ASP A 45 -1.91 -9.78 -2.27
CA ASP A 45 -2.65 -9.99 -1.01
C ASP A 45 -4.09 -9.46 -1.13
N ALA A 46 -4.30 -8.29 -1.75
CA ALA A 46 -5.65 -7.74 -1.97
C ALA A 46 -6.51 -8.64 -2.87
N LYS A 47 -5.92 -9.23 -3.92
CA LYS A 47 -6.63 -10.18 -4.78
C LYS A 47 -7.02 -11.45 -4.02
N PHE A 48 -6.13 -11.96 -3.18
CA PHE A 48 -6.43 -13.09 -2.31
C PHE A 48 -7.58 -12.74 -1.36
N GLU A 49 -7.50 -11.59 -0.67
CA GLU A 49 -8.52 -11.09 0.26
C GLU A 49 -9.90 -10.91 -0.41
N GLN A 50 -9.93 -10.41 -1.64
CA GLN A 50 -11.16 -10.22 -2.44
C GLN A 50 -11.79 -11.55 -2.87
N GLN A 51 -11.00 -12.62 -2.93
CA GLN A 51 -11.46 -13.97 -3.30
C GLN A 51 -11.67 -14.88 -2.08
N PHE A 52 -11.17 -14.46 -0.91
CA PHE A 52 -11.19 -15.24 0.30
C PHE A 52 -12.63 -15.46 0.79
N LYS A 53 -12.95 -16.72 1.05
CA LYS A 53 -14.23 -17.15 1.59
C LYS A 53 -13.94 -18.01 2.81
N ALA A 54 -14.10 -17.43 3.98
CA ALA A 54 -14.03 -18.18 5.23
C ALA A 54 -15.21 -19.16 5.32
N GLU A 55 -14.96 -20.35 5.87
CA GLU A 55 -15.96 -21.36 6.17
C GLU A 55 -16.82 -20.94 7.37
N ASN A 56 -16.26 -20.16 8.29
CA ASN A 56 -16.92 -19.68 9.50
C ASN A 56 -16.39 -18.29 9.95
N GLU A 57 -17.03 -17.71 10.96
CA GLU A 57 -16.66 -16.38 11.49
C GLU A 57 -15.27 -16.37 12.17
N GLU A 58 -14.90 -17.47 12.84
CA GLU A 58 -13.61 -17.61 13.53
C GLU A 58 -12.45 -17.57 12.53
N GLU A 59 -12.53 -18.33 11.44
CA GLU A 59 -11.53 -18.33 10.37
C GLU A 59 -11.41 -16.95 9.71
N SER A 60 -12.54 -16.26 9.49
CA SER A 60 -12.52 -14.89 8.97
C SER A 60 -11.79 -13.96 9.93
N GLU A 61 -12.09 -14.01 11.23
CA GLU A 61 -11.44 -13.17 12.22
C GLU A 61 -9.94 -13.48 12.34
N GLU A 62 -9.55 -14.75 12.40
CA GLU A 62 -8.15 -15.17 12.44
C GLU A 62 -7.37 -14.64 11.23
N PHE A 63 -7.90 -14.83 10.03
CA PHE A 63 -7.31 -14.31 8.79
C PHE A 63 -7.05 -12.80 8.87
N TRP A 64 -8.06 -12.03 9.29
CA TRP A 64 -7.92 -10.58 9.38
C TRP A 64 -7.00 -10.13 10.52
N GLN A 65 -6.89 -10.91 11.60
CA GLN A 65 -5.94 -10.64 12.68
C GLN A 65 -4.49 -10.89 12.23
N GLU A 66 -4.25 -11.97 11.50
CA GLU A 66 -2.94 -12.25 10.89
C GLU A 66 -2.54 -11.14 9.92
N GLN A 67 -3.47 -10.71 9.07
CA GLN A 67 -3.25 -9.63 8.13
C GLN A 67 -2.88 -8.30 8.84
N LYS A 68 -3.62 -7.94 9.90
CA LYS A 68 -3.29 -6.77 10.73
C LYS A 68 -1.94 -6.92 11.43
N ALA A 69 -1.61 -8.12 11.91
CA ALA A 69 -0.34 -8.39 12.59
C ALA A 69 0.84 -8.20 11.62
N TYR A 70 0.74 -8.76 10.41
CA TYR A 70 1.72 -8.54 9.34
C TYR A 70 1.92 -7.05 9.06
N GLU A 71 0.84 -6.30 8.84
CA GLU A 71 0.91 -4.87 8.54
C GLU A 71 1.54 -4.06 9.69
N LYS A 72 1.21 -4.42 10.93
CA LYS A 72 1.77 -3.79 12.13
C LYS A 72 3.28 -4.06 12.25
N GLU A 73 3.71 -5.29 12.02
CA GLU A 73 5.13 -5.65 12.05
C GLU A 73 5.90 -5.03 10.89
N LEU A 74 5.32 -4.99 9.69
CA LEU A 74 5.90 -4.30 8.54
C LEU A 74 6.11 -2.82 8.85
N LYS A 75 5.10 -2.16 9.44
CA LYS A 75 5.18 -0.75 9.86
C LYS A 75 6.27 -0.50 10.90
N LYS A 76 6.48 -1.43 11.83
CA LYS A 76 7.54 -1.33 12.85
C LYS A 76 8.93 -1.50 12.21
N LYS A 77 9.09 -2.49 11.34
CA LYS A 77 10.37 -2.84 10.70
C LYS A 77 10.80 -1.79 9.66
N ASP A 78 9.88 -1.40 8.79
CA ASP A 78 10.18 -0.49 7.69
C ASP A 78 8.94 0.34 7.29
N ARG A 79 8.96 1.62 7.69
CA ARG A 79 7.85 2.54 7.39
C ARG A 79 7.71 2.87 5.91
N GLN A 80 8.78 2.78 5.12
CA GLN A 80 8.69 3.04 3.67
C GLN A 80 8.05 1.86 2.97
N ALA A 81 8.46 0.64 3.32
CA ALA A 81 7.83 -0.59 2.86
C ALA A 81 6.34 -0.62 3.22
N TYR A 82 5.98 -0.27 4.47
CA TYR A 82 4.58 -0.18 4.88
C TYR A 82 3.77 0.82 4.05
N LYS A 83 4.33 2.00 3.75
CA LYS A 83 3.65 2.98 2.89
C LYS A 83 3.43 2.44 1.48
N ALA A 84 4.45 1.78 0.92
CA ALA A 84 4.37 1.15 -0.39
C ALA A 84 3.30 0.06 -0.43
N TYR A 85 3.29 -0.79 0.60
CA TYR A 85 2.30 -1.86 0.77
C TYR A 85 0.88 -1.30 0.86
N MET A 86 0.64 -0.32 1.73
CA MET A 86 -0.68 0.28 1.88
C MET A 86 -1.14 1.00 0.61
N LYS A 87 -0.23 1.61 -0.15
CA LYS A 87 -0.53 2.17 -1.47
C LYS A 87 -1.03 1.09 -2.43
N GLY A 88 -0.28 -0.01 -2.55
CA GLY A 88 -0.65 -1.12 -3.45
C GLY A 88 -2.00 -1.73 -3.09
N LYS A 89 -2.28 -1.89 -1.78
CA LYS A 89 -3.61 -2.33 -1.32
C LYS A 89 -4.70 -1.35 -1.71
N ARG A 90 -4.52 -0.05 -1.43
CA ARG A 90 -5.51 0.97 -1.79
C ARG A 90 -5.82 0.92 -3.28
N ASP A 91 -4.78 0.92 -4.13
CA ASP A 91 -4.95 0.95 -5.58
C ASP A 91 -5.72 -0.31 -6.06
N ALA A 92 -5.41 -1.50 -5.51
CA ALA A 92 -6.13 -2.75 -5.83
C ALA A 92 -7.58 -2.80 -5.28
N TYR A 93 -7.84 -2.24 -4.10
CA TYR A 93 -9.19 -2.15 -3.54
C TYR A 93 -10.05 -1.11 -4.26
N ALA A 94 -9.45 -0.01 -4.72
CA ALA A 94 -10.11 0.99 -5.55
C ALA A 94 -10.49 0.43 -6.92
N GLU A 95 -9.54 -0.25 -7.60
CA GLU A 95 -9.79 -0.94 -8.87
C GLU A 95 -10.93 -1.97 -8.71
N HIS A 96 -10.87 -2.79 -7.66
CA HIS A 96 -11.95 -3.74 -7.38
C HIS A 96 -13.27 -3.03 -7.12
N TYR A 97 -13.30 -1.94 -6.34
CA TYR A 97 -14.53 -1.19 -6.09
C TYR A 97 -15.17 -0.65 -7.39
N GLU A 98 -14.36 -0.20 -8.36
CA GLU A 98 -14.84 0.26 -9.66
C GLU A 98 -15.40 -0.86 -10.54
N HIS A 99 -14.86 -2.07 -10.43
CA HIS A 99 -15.24 -3.24 -11.22
C HIS A 99 -16.22 -4.20 -10.51
N CYS A 100 -16.50 -3.95 -9.25
CA CYS A 100 -17.33 -4.82 -8.42
C CYS A 100 -18.79 -4.44 -8.56
N ASP A 101 -19.55 -5.31 -9.23
CA ASP A 101 -20.98 -5.16 -9.47
C ASP A 101 -21.82 -6.05 -8.53
N ASN A 102 -23.10 -6.25 -8.86
CA ASN A 102 -24.01 -7.07 -8.06
C ASN A 102 -23.63 -8.57 -7.99
N HIS A 103 -22.66 -9.03 -8.79
CA HIS A 103 -22.14 -10.40 -8.76
C HIS A 103 -20.98 -10.59 -7.78
N CYS A 104 -20.44 -9.50 -7.24
CA CYS A 104 -19.52 -9.56 -6.12
C CYS A 104 -20.23 -10.01 -4.83
N HIS A 105 -19.97 -11.26 -4.42
CA HIS A 105 -20.43 -11.75 -3.12
C HIS A 105 -19.33 -11.60 -2.08
N HIS A 106 -19.36 -10.48 -1.35
CA HIS A 106 -18.50 -10.25 -0.20
C HIS A 106 -19.29 -10.35 1.11
N ASN A 107 -18.64 -10.83 2.16
CA ASN A 107 -19.24 -10.90 3.49
C ASN A 107 -19.07 -9.57 4.26
N THR A 108 -19.77 -9.43 5.38
CA THR A 108 -19.73 -8.22 6.22
C THR A 108 -18.30 -7.91 6.71
N HIS A 109 -17.52 -8.93 7.06
CA HIS A 109 -16.14 -8.75 7.51
C HIS A 109 -15.30 -8.11 6.40
N TYR A 110 -15.36 -8.64 5.18
CA TYR A 110 -14.67 -8.06 4.02
C TYR A 110 -15.00 -6.57 3.87
N TYR A 111 -16.28 -6.17 3.89
CA TYR A 111 -16.63 -4.75 3.73
C TYR A 111 -16.06 -3.86 4.85
N SER A 112 -16.03 -4.36 6.09
CA SER A 112 -15.40 -3.66 7.22
C SER A 112 -13.91 -3.40 6.95
N HIS A 113 -13.19 -4.40 6.43
CA HIS A 113 -11.76 -4.29 6.12
C HIS A 113 -11.47 -3.50 4.83
N ALA A 114 -12.24 -3.73 3.77
CA ALA A 114 -12.12 -3.02 2.50
C ALA A 114 -12.28 -1.50 2.69
N SER A 115 -13.22 -1.09 3.55
CA SER A 115 -13.44 0.33 3.87
C SER A 115 -12.19 1.00 4.46
N PHE A 116 -11.36 0.26 5.21
CA PHE A 116 -10.12 0.78 5.78
C PHE A 116 -9.09 1.10 4.70
N TYR A 117 -8.90 0.20 3.73
CA TYR A 117 -7.92 0.39 2.66
C TYR A 117 -8.35 1.43 1.64
N TYR A 118 -9.64 1.49 1.32
CA TYR A 118 -10.17 2.42 0.33
C TYR A 118 -10.40 3.83 0.90
N TYR A 119 -11.17 3.98 1.99
CA TYR A 119 -11.57 5.30 2.49
C TYR A 119 -10.62 5.89 3.54
N ARG A 120 -10.04 5.07 4.41
CA ARG A 120 -9.41 5.55 5.65
C ARG A 120 -7.92 5.86 5.51
N TYR A 121 -7.25 5.30 4.50
CA TYR A 121 -5.80 5.50 4.33
C TYR A 121 -5.42 6.86 3.72
N ASP A 122 -6.26 7.44 2.85
CA ASP A 122 -5.99 8.73 2.19
C ASP A 122 -5.91 9.91 3.18
N GLY A 123 -6.79 9.93 4.18
CA GLY A 123 -6.82 10.98 5.20
C GLY A 123 -5.57 11.02 6.09
N TYR A 124 -5.00 9.87 6.41
CA TYR A 124 -3.96 9.77 7.44
C TYR A 124 -2.52 9.86 6.90
N TYR A 125 -2.28 9.42 5.66
CA TYR A 125 -0.93 9.32 5.09
C TYR A 125 -0.68 10.19 3.85
N TYR A 126 -1.67 10.40 2.99
CA TYR A 126 -1.51 11.19 1.76
C TYR A 126 -1.81 12.68 1.97
N ASN A 127 -2.83 13.01 2.77
CA ASN A 127 -3.14 14.40 3.13
C ASN A 127 -2.15 15.04 4.12
N ARG A 128 -1.11 14.30 4.54
CA ARG A 128 0.03 14.85 5.27
C ARG A 128 1.21 15.17 4.34
N GLN A 129 0.93 15.67 3.13
CA GLN A 129 1.89 16.60 2.52
C GLN A 129 2.04 17.77 3.50
N PRO A 130 3.26 18.15 3.94
CA PRO A 130 3.41 19.41 4.62
C PRO A 130 2.91 20.47 3.66
N GLN A 131 1.76 21.09 3.96
CA GLN A 131 1.44 22.37 3.37
C GLN A 131 2.62 23.27 3.71
N ARG A 132 3.57 23.40 2.78
CA ARG A 132 4.53 24.49 2.77
C ARG A 132 3.70 25.75 2.53
N ARG A 133 3.02 26.22 3.57
CA ARG A 133 2.60 27.61 3.66
C ARG A 133 3.89 28.41 3.80
N SER A 134 4.56 28.67 2.69
CA SER A 134 5.47 29.79 2.57
C SER A 134 4.63 31.07 2.53
N THR A 135 3.91 31.36 3.61
CA THR A 135 3.39 32.72 3.83
C THR A 135 4.59 33.53 4.31
N ILE A 136 5.37 34.03 3.37
CA ILE A 136 6.40 35.03 3.65
C ILE A 136 5.64 36.28 4.09
N ASN A 137 5.64 36.55 5.39
CA ASN A 137 4.98 37.69 5.98
C ASN A 137 6.02 38.81 6.17
N THR A 138 6.27 39.61 5.14
CA THR A 138 7.12 40.80 5.25
C THR A 138 6.33 41.90 5.96
N ARG A 139 6.38 41.91 7.30
CA ARG A 139 5.84 43.02 8.10
C ARG A 139 6.90 44.12 8.20
N VAL A 140 6.93 45.01 7.21
CA VAL A 140 7.68 46.27 7.33
C VAL A 140 6.81 47.27 8.08
N SER A 141 7.20 47.61 9.31
CA SER A 141 6.57 48.65 10.11
C SER A 141 7.44 49.90 10.07
N LEU A 142 6.95 50.98 9.45
CA LEU A 142 7.59 52.29 9.50
C LEU A 142 7.01 53.06 10.70
N GLY A 143 7.78 53.14 11.78
CA GLY A 143 7.45 53.96 12.92
C GLY A 143 7.73 55.43 12.61
N ALA A 144 6.69 56.27 12.63
CA ALA A 144 6.88 57.72 12.52
C ALA A 144 7.56 58.26 13.79
N PRO A 145 8.60 59.11 13.68
CA PRO A 145 9.27 59.69 14.83
C PRO A 145 8.32 60.65 15.57
N ARG A 146 8.22 60.47 16.89
CA ARG A 146 7.46 61.37 17.78
C ARG A 146 8.37 62.48 18.26
N VAL A 147 8.21 63.68 17.70
CA VAL A 147 8.85 64.90 18.22
C VAL A 147 7.99 65.44 19.36
N ARG A 148 8.57 65.52 20.57
CA ARG A 148 7.96 66.23 21.71
C ARG A 148 8.60 67.61 21.77
N VAL A 149 7.80 68.65 21.49
CA VAL A 149 8.20 70.04 21.76
C VAL A 149 7.84 70.31 23.22
N GLY A 150 8.86 70.44 24.08
CA GLY A 150 8.68 70.91 25.45
C GLY A 150 8.38 72.40 25.43
N LEU A 151 7.14 72.77 25.76
CA LEU A 151 6.80 74.13 26.16
C LEU A 151 7.19 74.27 27.63
N GLY A 152 8.36 74.85 27.88
CA GLY A 152 8.72 75.36 29.19
C GLY A 152 8.06 76.73 29.37
N ILE A 153 7.19 76.83 30.37
CA ILE A 153 6.95 78.04 31.17
C ILE A 153 6.60 77.58 32.59
#